data_AF-Q9ZIE0-F1
#
_entry.id   AF-Q9ZIE0-F1
#
_cell.length_a   1.000
_cell.length_b   1.000
_cell.length_c   1.000
_cell.angle_alpha   90.00
_cell.angle_beta   90.00
_cell.angle_gamma   90.00
#
_symmetry.space_group_name_H-M   'P 1'
#
loop_
_entity.id
_entity.type
_entity.pdbx_description
1 polymer ?
#
loop_
_entity_poly.entity_id
_entity_poly.type
_entity_poly.pdbx_seq_one_letter_code
_entity_poly.pdbx_strand_id
1 'polypeptide(L)'
;MKIKKRYIALLALGSVIGYAWYQNYQWEQLMLSGYCEKDGSYCDDRHTKQELIDRAINYVLENQIQQTYEGDDLVDIKQYSTIEEFKKLNPNCCKVDSWPDDAVREDADLQREGKAYKYVKVKYLRTYLANREPEQWENYIVFDNCSGIKERHQLY
;
A
#
# COMPACT_ATOMS: atom_id res chain seq x y z
N MET A 1 -3.48 -55.45 16.56
CA MET A 1 -4.26 -54.26 16.99
C MET A 1 -3.45 -52.95 17.06
N LYS A 2 -2.16 -52.95 17.45
CA LYS A 2 -1.30 -51.74 17.50
C LYS A 2 -1.07 -51.04 16.14
N ILE A 3 -0.95 -51.81 15.05
CA ILE A 3 -0.72 -51.27 13.69
C ILE A 3 -1.94 -50.48 13.20
N LYS A 4 -3.17 -51.01 13.35
CA LYS A 4 -4.42 -50.30 12.97
C LYS A 4 -4.58 -48.95 13.70
N LYS A 5 -4.23 -48.89 15.00
CA LYS A 5 -4.27 -47.63 15.77
C LYS A 5 -3.26 -46.60 15.25
N ARG A 6 -2.06 -47.03 14.82
CA ARG A 6 -1.05 -46.14 14.20
C ARG A 6 -1.51 -45.60 12.84
N TYR A 7 -2.14 -46.43 12.00
CA TYR A 7 -2.70 -45.98 10.72
C TYR A 7 -3.84 -44.97 10.89
N ILE A 8 -4.75 -45.20 11.86
CA ILE A 8 -5.82 -44.25 12.17
C ILE A 8 -5.25 -42.91 12.66
N ALA A 9 -4.22 -42.95 13.52
CA ALA A 9 -3.55 -41.75 13.99
C ALA A 9 -2.85 -40.96 12.86
N LEU A 10 -2.20 -41.66 11.92
CA LEU A 10 -1.57 -41.03 10.75
C LEU A 10 -2.59 -40.42 9.79
N LEU A 11 -3.72 -41.09 9.54
CA LEU A 11 -4.80 -40.55 8.71
C LEU A 11 -5.44 -39.32 9.36
N ALA A 12 -5.68 -39.36 10.67
CA ALA A 12 -6.17 -38.22 11.42
C ALA A 12 -5.19 -37.03 11.37
N LEU A 13 -3.90 -37.26 11.61
CA LEU A 13 -2.87 -36.22 11.50
C LEU A 13 -2.78 -35.65 10.08
N GLY A 14 -2.81 -36.50 9.05
CA GLY A 14 -2.84 -36.06 7.66
C GLY A 14 -4.05 -35.19 7.34
N SER A 15 -5.23 -35.54 7.87
CA SER A 15 -6.45 -34.74 7.70
C SER A 15 -6.40 -33.39 8.42
N VAL A 16 -5.82 -33.33 9.64
CA VAL A 16 -5.65 -32.06 10.38
C VAL A 16 -4.66 -31.14 9.68
N ILE A 17 -3.52 -31.68 9.23
CA ILE A 17 -2.51 -30.92 8.48
C ILE A 17 -3.11 -30.41 7.16
N GLY A 18 -3.82 -31.28 6.42
CA GLY A 18 -4.48 -30.90 5.18
C GLY A 18 -5.53 -29.81 5.37
N TYR A 19 -6.33 -29.89 6.43
CA TYR A 19 -7.31 -28.87 6.77
C TYR A 19 -6.65 -27.54 7.15
N ALA A 20 -5.59 -27.56 7.96
CA ALA A 20 -4.84 -26.36 8.31
C ALA A 20 -4.21 -25.68 7.09
N TRP A 21 -3.62 -26.48 6.17
CA TRP A 21 -3.11 -25.98 4.89
C TRP A 21 -4.20 -25.34 4.04
N TYR A 22 -5.37 -25.99 3.94
CA TYR A 22 -6.51 -25.45 3.20
C TYR A 22 -6.99 -24.11 3.78
N GLN A 23 -7.11 -24.01 5.10
CA GLN A 23 -7.48 -22.77 5.77
C GLN A 23 -6.46 -21.65 5.53
N ASN A 24 -5.15 -21.97 5.63
CA ASN A 24 -4.09 -20.99 5.35
C ASN A 24 -4.16 -20.49 3.90
N TYR A 25 -4.36 -21.40 2.95
CA TYR A 25 -4.50 -21.04 1.54
C TYR A 25 -5.73 -20.16 1.29
N GLN A 26 -6.88 -20.50 1.86
CA GLN A 26 -8.10 -19.67 1.77
C GLN A 26 -7.85 -18.28 2.36
N TRP A 27 -7.13 -18.21 3.48
CA TRP A 27 -6.78 -16.94 4.11
C TRP A 27 -5.86 -16.07 3.23
N GLU A 28 -4.84 -16.67 2.62
CA GLU A 28 -4.00 -15.96 1.64
C GLU A 28 -4.83 -15.44 0.47
N GLN A 29 -5.76 -16.23 -0.08
CA GLN A 29 -6.62 -15.77 -1.18
C GLN A 29 -7.49 -14.58 -0.76
N LEU A 30 -8.03 -14.59 0.48
CA LEU A 30 -8.76 -13.46 1.03
C LEU A 30 -7.86 -12.21 1.13
N MET A 31 -6.64 -12.36 1.64
CA MET A 31 -5.71 -11.24 1.75
C MET A 31 -5.35 -10.66 0.37
N LEU A 32 -5.03 -11.52 -0.60
CA LEU A 32 -4.72 -11.11 -1.98
C LEU A 32 -5.89 -10.44 -2.69
N SER A 33 -7.12 -10.79 -2.32
CA SER A 33 -8.33 -10.17 -2.88
C SER A 33 -8.68 -8.80 -2.28
N GLY A 34 -7.93 -8.34 -1.26
CA GLY A 34 -8.18 -7.05 -0.60
C GLY A 34 -9.21 -7.12 0.52
N TYR A 35 -9.48 -8.30 1.06
CA TYR A 35 -10.39 -8.49 2.19
C TYR A 35 -9.81 -7.89 3.47
N CYS A 36 -10.59 -7.05 4.15
CA CYS A 36 -10.29 -6.53 5.47
C CYS A 36 -11.08 -7.31 6.52
N GLU A 37 -10.38 -8.05 7.38
CA GLU A 37 -10.99 -8.81 8.48
C GLU A 37 -11.73 -7.90 9.47
N LYS A 38 -11.13 -6.75 9.80
CA LYS A 38 -11.67 -5.80 10.78
C LYS A 38 -13.05 -5.27 10.38
N ASP A 39 -13.23 -4.98 9.10
CA ASP A 39 -14.42 -4.35 8.56
C ASP A 39 -15.37 -5.37 7.88
N GLY A 40 -14.95 -6.63 7.73
CA GLY A 40 -15.72 -7.68 7.05
C GLY A 40 -16.06 -7.36 5.60
N SER A 41 -15.21 -6.61 4.89
CA SER A 41 -15.48 -6.09 3.55
C SER A 41 -14.21 -5.95 2.71
N TYR A 42 -14.37 -5.77 1.40
CA TYR A 42 -13.25 -5.59 0.47
C TYR A 42 -12.87 -4.12 0.33
N CYS A 43 -11.59 -3.83 0.13
CA CYS A 43 -11.11 -2.47 -0.11
C CYS A 43 -11.82 -1.80 -1.32
N ASP A 44 -12.09 -2.58 -2.37
CA ASP A 44 -12.71 -2.09 -3.61
C ASP A 44 -14.20 -1.75 -3.46
N ASP A 45 -14.88 -2.32 -2.46
CA ASP A 45 -16.26 -1.98 -2.15
C ASP A 45 -16.35 -0.67 -1.33
N ARG A 46 -15.27 -0.32 -0.63
CA ARG A 46 -15.23 0.82 0.30
C ARG A 46 -14.75 2.11 -0.33
N HIS A 47 -13.93 2.04 -1.39
CA HIS A 47 -13.28 3.22 -1.98
C HIS A 47 -13.35 3.20 -3.49
N THR A 48 -13.83 4.30 -4.05
CA THR A 48 -13.66 4.60 -5.47
C THR A 48 -12.21 4.93 -5.79
N LYS A 49 -11.82 4.81 -7.07
CA LYS A 49 -10.48 5.22 -7.53
C LYS A 49 -10.18 6.68 -7.20
N GLN A 50 -11.17 7.56 -7.28
CA GLN A 50 -10.97 8.98 -6.99
C GLN A 50 -10.75 9.24 -5.50
N GLU A 51 -11.46 8.54 -4.62
CA GLU A 51 -11.25 8.65 -3.17
C GLU A 51 -9.86 8.15 -2.77
N LEU A 52 -9.36 7.07 -3.39
CA LEU A 52 -7.97 6.62 -3.17
C LEU A 52 -6.96 7.68 -3.59
N ILE A 53 -7.17 8.32 -4.75
CA ILE A 53 -6.31 9.42 -5.22
C ILE A 53 -6.34 10.59 -4.22
N ASP A 54 -7.52 11.00 -3.78
CA ASP A 54 -7.69 12.18 -2.92
C ASP A 54 -7.06 11.93 -1.55
N ARG A 55 -7.21 10.72 -1.01
CA ARG A 55 -6.56 10.30 0.23
C ARG A 55 -5.04 10.22 0.09
N ALA A 56 -4.53 9.76 -1.04
CA ALA A 56 -3.10 9.73 -1.30
C ALA A 56 -2.49 11.13 -1.43
N ILE A 57 -3.18 12.05 -2.12
CA ILE A 57 -2.78 13.46 -2.17
C ILE A 57 -2.81 14.04 -0.75
N ASN A 58 -3.89 13.84 0.00
CA ASN A 58 -3.99 14.36 1.37
C ASN A 58 -2.84 13.85 2.26
N TYR A 59 -2.49 12.56 2.14
CA TYR A 59 -1.35 12.00 2.85
C TYR A 59 -0.03 12.71 2.48
N VAL A 60 0.22 12.94 1.19
CA VAL A 60 1.39 13.72 0.74
C VAL A 60 1.38 15.12 1.34
N LEU A 61 0.21 15.79 1.35
CA LEU A 61 0.02 17.13 1.89
C LEU A 61 0.31 17.21 3.40
N GLU A 62 -0.11 16.22 4.18
CA GLU A 62 0.12 16.14 5.63
C GLU A 62 1.59 15.84 5.97
N ASN A 63 2.32 15.17 5.07
CA ASN A 63 3.70 14.74 5.28
C ASN A 63 4.71 15.55 4.45
N GLN A 64 4.33 16.74 3.99
CA GLN A 64 5.22 17.62 3.22
C GLN A 64 6.40 18.08 4.09
N ILE A 65 7.61 17.84 3.61
CA ILE A 65 8.80 18.46 4.18
C ILE A 65 8.84 19.95 3.86
N GLN A 66 9.18 20.76 4.88
CA GLN A 66 9.23 22.22 4.77
C GLN A 66 10.57 22.72 4.22
N GLN A 67 11.63 21.96 4.48
CA GLN A 67 13.00 22.32 4.12
C GLN A 67 13.77 21.10 3.62
N THR A 68 14.82 21.35 2.86
CA THR A 68 15.75 20.33 2.39
C THR A 68 17.16 20.89 2.28
N TYR A 69 18.15 20.01 2.32
CA TYR A 69 19.53 20.39 2.09
C TYR A 69 19.90 20.17 0.63
N GLU A 70 20.50 21.19 0.02
CA GLU A 70 21.08 21.10 -1.31
C GLU A 70 22.55 21.54 -1.20
N GLY A 71 23.45 20.56 -1.09
CA GLY A 71 24.81 20.82 -0.63
C GLY A 71 24.82 21.27 0.84
N ASP A 72 25.46 22.40 1.11
CA ASP A 72 25.53 22.99 2.46
C ASP A 72 24.37 23.97 2.76
N ASP A 73 23.55 24.29 1.76
CA ASP A 73 22.47 25.27 1.89
C ASP A 73 21.14 24.60 2.29
N LEU A 74 20.46 25.22 3.26
CA LEU A 74 19.09 24.88 3.62
C LEU A 74 18.11 25.66 2.73
N VAL A 75 17.21 24.95 2.07
CA VAL A 75 16.29 25.51 1.07
C VAL A 75 14.85 25.31 1.52
N ASP A 76 14.08 26.40 1.58
CA ASP A 76 12.66 26.37 1.91
C ASP A 76 11.80 25.95 0.72
N ILE A 77 10.89 25.03 0.98
CA ILE A 77 9.97 24.47 -0.01
C ILE A 77 8.61 25.12 0.16
N LYS A 78 8.01 25.53 -0.95
CA LYS A 78 6.63 25.99 -0.96
C LYS A 78 5.69 24.80 -0.85
N GLN A 79 4.96 24.75 0.26
CA GLN A 79 3.97 23.71 0.52
C GLN A 79 2.66 23.95 -0.24
N TYR A 80 2.01 22.86 -0.62
CA TYR A 80 0.63 22.85 -1.08
C TYR A 80 -0.31 23.05 0.11
N SER A 81 -1.32 23.89 -0.08
CA SER A 81 -2.28 24.22 0.98
C SER A 81 -3.53 23.35 0.90
N THR A 82 -3.96 22.97 -0.32
CA THR A 82 -5.17 22.15 -0.51
C THR A 82 -5.03 21.13 -1.64
N ILE A 83 -5.92 20.14 -1.66
CA ILE A 83 -6.00 19.12 -2.72
C ILE A 83 -6.33 19.77 -4.07
N GLU A 84 -7.20 20.79 -4.09
CA GLU A 84 -7.59 21.49 -5.32
C GLU A 84 -6.41 22.25 -5.93
N GLU A 85 -5.62 22.95 -5.09
CA GLU A 85 -4.38 23.59 -5.53
C GLU A 85 -3.42 22.56 -6.11
N PHE A 86 -3.22 21.45 -5.39
CA PHE A 86 -2.34 20.37 -5.81
C PHE A 86 -2.74 19.79 -7.17
N LYS A 87 -4.02 19.45 -7.36
CA LYS A 87 -4.54 18.89 -8.63
C LYS A 87 -4.44 19.90 -9.77
N LYS A 88 -4.67 21.19 -9.50
CA LYS A 88 -4.57 22.26 -10.51
C LYS A 88 -3.15 22.42 -11.02
N LEU A 89 -2.16 22.36 -10.13
CA LEU A 89 -0.74 22.48 -10.47
C LEU A 89 -0.15 21.19 -11.03
N ASN A 90 -0.75 20.04 -10.71
CA ASN A 90 -0.29 18.72 -11.11
C ASN A 90 -1.40 17.93 -11.84
N PRO A 91 -1.86 18.38 -13.02
CA PRO A 91 -3.01 17.76 -13.69
C PRO A 91 -2.79 16.29 -14.12
N ASN A 92 -1.52 15.87 -14.26
CA ASN A 92 -1.14 14.50 -14.61
C ASN A 92 -0.64 13.69 -13.40
N CYS A 93 -0.98 14.11 -12.17
CA CYS A 93 -0.32 13.59 -10.96
C CYS A 93 -0.52 12.11 -10.74
N CYS A 94 -1.73 11.61 -10.95
CA CYS A 94 -2.16 10.52 -10.10
C CYS A 94 -2.69 9.34 -10.90
N LYS A 95 -2.11 8.17 -10.63
CA LYS A 95 -2.56 6.90 -11.17
C LYS A 95 -2.73 5.90 -10.04
N VAL A 96 -3.94 5.35 -9.91
CA VAL A 96 -4.18 4.16 -9.10
C VAL A 96 -3.70 2.98 -9.92
N ASP A 97 -2.74 2.24 -9.38
CA ASP A 97 -2.29 0.98 -9.96
C ASP A 97 -2.49 -0.14 -8.93
N SER A 98 -2.66 -1.35 -9.46
CA SER A 98 -2.55 -2.55 -8.64
C SER A 98 -1.07 -2.85 -8.45
N TRP A 99 -0.73 -3.50 -7.34
CA TRP A 99 0.65 -3.88 -7.05
C TRP A 99 1.32 -4.56 -8.26
N PRO A 100 2.60 -4.27 -8.57
CA PRO A 100 3.20 -4.79 -9.81
C PRO A 100 3.23 -6.32 -9.80
N ASP A 101 2.90 -6.94 -10.94
CA ASP A 101 2.94 -8.40 -11.10
C ASP A 101 4.37 -8.97 -10.95
N ASP A 102 5.40 -8.11 -11.11
CA ASP A 102 6.83 -8.41 -10.97
C ASP A 102 7.41 -8.03 -9.58
N ALA A 103 6.54 -7.84 -8.59
CA ALA A 103 6.91 -7.62 -7.20
C ALA A 103 7.96 -8.62 -6.70
N VAL A 104 9.01 -8.10 -6.05
CA VAL A 104 10.02 -8.93 -5.37
C VAL A 104 9.38 -9.72 -4.22
N ARG A 105 10.04 -10.77 -3.75
CA ARG A 105 9.45 -11.70 -2.78
C ARG A 105 8.89 -11.00 -1.54
N GLU A 106 9.60 -9.99 -1.05
CA GLU A 106 9.22 -9.20 0.11
C GLU A 106 7.90 -8.43 -0.13
N ASP A 107 7.71 -7.90 -1.34
CA ASP A 107 6.48 -7.24 -1.75
C ASP A 107 5.30 -8.26 -1.79
N ALA A 108 5.54 -9.51 -2.21
CA ALA A 108 4.52 -10.57 -2.24
C ALA A 108 4.11 -11.03 -0.84
N ASP A 109 5.05 -11.08 0.10
CA ASP A 109 4.76 -11.41 1.50
C ASP A 109 3.88 -10.32 2.14
N LEU A 110 4.15 -9.04 1.84
CA LEU A 110 3.29 -7.93 2.28
C LEU A 110 1.84 -8.04 1.77
N GLN A 111 1.63 -8.52 0.53
CA GLN A 111 0.27 -8.75 0.02
C GLN A 111 -0.43 -9.93 0.70
N ARG A 112 0.29 -11.05 0.93
CA ARG A 112 -0.25 -12.22 1.64
C ARG A 112 -0.61 -11.89 3.08
N GLU A 113 0.08 -10.92 3.68
CA GLU A 113 -0.23 -10.38 5.00
C GLU A 113 -1.31 -9.28 4.98
N GLY A 114 -1.81 -8.90 3.80
CA GLY A 114 -2.82 -7.85 3.63
C GLY A 114 -2.32 -6.43 3.91
N LYS A 115 -1.00 -6.23 3.99
CA LYS A 115 -0.33 -4.95 4.29
C LYS A 115 -0.14 -4.06 3.06
N ALA A 116 -0.27 -4.62 1.86
CA ALA A 116 -0.20 -3.91 0.60
C ALA A 116 -1.21 -4.49 -0.38
N TYR A 117 -2.12 -3.67 -0.87
CA TYR A 117 -3.17 -4.07 -1.80
C TYR A 117 -3.18 -3.20 -3.06
N LYS A 118 -3.35 -1.89 -2.87
CA LYS A 118 -3.31 -0.89 -3.95
C LYS A 118 -2.28 0.16 -3.66
N TYR A 119 -1.79 0.81 -4.70
CA TYR A 119 -1.00 2.00 -4.53
C TYR A 119 -1.44 3.10 -5.48
N VAL A 120 -1.24 4.34 -5.02
CA VAL A 120 -1.41 5.52 -5.84
C VAL A 120 -0.03 6.10 -6.08
N LYS A 121 0.33 6.16 -7.36
CA LYS A 121 1.51 6.87 -7.82
C LYS A 121 1.17 8.35 -7.89
N VAL A 122 1.77 9.15 -7.02
CA VAL A 122 1.54 10.60 -6.90
C VAL A 122 2.75 11.35 -7.43
N LYS A 123 2.64 11.89 -8.65
CA LYS A 123 3.65 12.74 -9.28
C LYS A 123 3.32 14.21 -9.07
N TYR A 124 4.29 15.00 -8.63
CA TYR A 124 4.05 16.43 -8.40
C TYR A 124 5.31 17.26 -8.57
N LEU A 125 5.12 18.56 -8.75
CA LEU A 125 6.20 19.53 -8.77
C LEU A 125 6.51 20.00 -7.35
N ARG A 126 7.76 19.95 -6.95
CA ARG A 126 8.24 20.61 -5.75
C ARG A 126 8.74 21.98 -6.14
N THR A 127 8.19 23.02 -5.52
CA THR A 127 8.58 24.40 -5.76
C THR A 127 9.26 24.98 -4.52
N TYR A 128 10.11 25.96 -4.72
CA TYR A 128 10.92 26.57 -3.66
C TYR A 128 10.44 28.00 -3.40
N LEU A 129 10.63 28.49 -2.17
CA LEU A 129 10.38 29.91 -1.88
C LEU A 129 11.43 30.81 -2.53
N ALA A 130 12.66 30.31 -2.64
CA ALA A 130 13.69 30.92 -3.47
C ALA A 130 13.30 30.77 -4.96
N ASN A 131 13.67 31.75 -5.79
CA ASN A 131 13.44 31.72 -7.23
C ASN A 131 14.33 30.66 -7.90
N ARG A 132 13.90 29.40 -7.86
CA ARG A 132 14.57 28.21 -8.39
C ARG A 132 13.63 27.44 -9.31
N GLU A 133 14.20 26.63 -10.19
CA GLU A 133 13.40 25.75 -11.04
C GLU A 133 12.66 24.69 -10.19
N PRO A 134 11.38 24.41 -10.49
CA PRO A 134 10.66 23.33 -9.85
C PRO A 134 11.24 21.95 -10.19
N GLU A 135 11.23 21.05 -9.23
CA GLU A 135 11.65 19.66 -9.41
C GLU A 135 10.47 18.72 -9.53
N GLN A 136 10.61 17.67 -10.32
CA GLN A 136 9.60 16.62 -10.40
C GLN A 136 9.85 15.54 -9.33
N TRP A 137 8.84 15.33 -8.50
CA TRP A 137 8.83 14.36 -7.41
C TRP A 137 7.76 13.28 -7.64
N GLU A 138 7.98 12.12 -7.02
CA GLU A 138 7.15 10.94 -7.20
C GLU A 138 7.09 10.14 -5.89
N ASN A 139 5.89 10.04 -5.30
CA ASN A 139 5.63 9.22 -4.12
C ASN A 139 4.74 8.04 -4.50
N TYR A 140 4.98 6.90 -3.85
CA TYR A 140 4.14 5.71 -3.94
C TYR A 140 3.40 5.55 -2.62
N ILE A 141 2.11 5.89 -2.62
CA ILE A 141 1.26 5.80 -1.44
C ILE A 141 0.52 4.47 -1.48
N VAL A 142 0.78 3.62 -0.49
CA VAL A 142 0.29 2.25 -0.41
C VAL A 142 -0.90 2.17 0.53
N PHE A 143 -1.92 1.46 0.09
CA PHE A 143 -3.12 1.12 0.84
C PHE A 143 -3.08 -0.36 1.21
N ASP A 144 -3.20 -0.65 2.49
CA ASP A 144 -3.43 -2.01 2.98
C ASP A 144 -4.89 -2.46 2.71
N ASN A 145 -5.20 -3.72 3.01
CA ASN A 145 -6.54 -4.28 2.78
C ASN A 145 -7.64 -3.53 3.52
N CYS A 146 -7.33 -2.97 4.69
CA CYS A 146 -8.22 -2.20 5.53
C CYS A 146 -8.15 -0.69 5.25
N SER A 147 -7.45 -0.30 4.18
CA SER A 147 -7.22 1.08 3.75
C SER A 147 -6.38 1.94 4.70
N GLY A 148 -5.55 1.33 5.53
CA GLY A 148 -4.42 2.01 6.16
C GLY A 148 -3.44 2.50 5.08
N ILE A 149 -2.81 3.65 5.34
CA ILE A 149 -1.99 4.38 4.35
C ILE A 149 -0.55 4.47 4.85
N LYS A 150 0.41 4.17 3.99
CA LYS A 150 1.85 4.38 4.22
C LYS A 150 2.57 4.73 2.92
N GLU A 151 3.74 5.35 3.01
CA GLU A 151 4.64 5.39 1.86
C GLU A 151 5.29 4.03 1.65
N ARG A 152 5.58 3.66 0.39
CA ARG A 152 6.22 2.38 0.05
C ARG A 152 7.49 2.12 0.86
N HIS A 153 8.32 3.14 1.09
CA HIS A 153 9.58 3.00 1.81
C HIS A 153 9.39 2.65 3.30
N GLN A 154 8.19 2.83 3.85
CA GLN A 154 7.84 2.53 5.26
C GLN A 154 7.30 1.10 5.45
N LEU A 155 7.26 0.31 4.38
CA LEU A 155 6.82 -1.09 4.44
C LEU A 155 7.95 -2.05 4.83
N TYR A 156 9.19 -1.57 4.84
CA TYR A 156 10.43 -2.29 5.12
C TYR A 156 11.17 -1.68 6.30
#